data_AF-A0A3P7N014-F1
#
_entry.id   AF-A0A3P7N014-F1
#
_cell.length_a   1.000
_cell.length_b   1.000
_cell.length_c   1.000
_cell.angle_alpha   90.00
_cell.angle_beta   90.00
_cell.angle_gamma   90.00
#
_symmetry.space_group_name_H-M   'P 1'
#
loop_
_entity.id
_entity.type
_entity.pdbx_description
1 polymer ?
#
loop_
_entity_poly.entity_id
_entity_poly.type
_entity_poly.pdbx_seq_one_letter_code
_entity_poly.pdbx_strand_id
1 'polypeptide(L)'
;MSRAVVSFTGFRDRVLVNRLASLVHWMGGSVRRRLDADVTHLVAYRCAGEKVRKAALTSTNITTMNASWIESAWGLRTSNPFFDSTEVEFVNKHRAKVFQSCCIFFVGFPVHSQTLKELRDLVREHNGSLAKSLCDERLTHVIVSDEWTATPGSPVLKDISDLIVNSANAAVQEFSTDVAQQLCSELREVSFRVPVLRLDWFWKSLQCTYICH
;
A
#
# COMPACT_ATOMS: atom_id res chain seq x y z
N MET A 1 5.18 -2.94 26.49
CA MET A 1 4.20 -2.09 25.78
C MET A 1 3.27 -1.33 26.73
N SER A 2 3.63 -1.07 28.00
CA SER A 2 2.71 -0.52 29.01
C SER A 2 2.13 0.87 28.71
N ARG A 3 2.80 1.65 27.84
CA ARG A 3 2.34 2.98 27.39
C ARG A 3 1.64 2.96 26.03
N ALA A 4 1.46 1.80 25.43
CA ALA A 4 0.84 1.67 24.11
C ALA A 4 -0.68 1.51 24.22
N VAL A 5 -1.41 2.38 23.52
CA VAL A 5 -2.84 2.27 23.27
C VAL A 5 -3.00 2.03 21.78
N VAL A 6 -3.44 0.84 21.41
CA VAL A 6 -3.38 0.33 20.04
C VAL A 6 -4.78 0.24 19.43
N SER A 7 -4.95 0.71 18.19
CA SER A 7 -6.11 0.38 17.36
C SER A 7 -5.67 -0.38 16.12
N PHE A 8 -6.51 -1.29 15.63
CA PHE A 8 -6.26 -2.06 14.41
C PHE A 8 -7.09 -1.57 13.22
N THR A 9 -6.56 -1.71 12.00
CA THR A 9 -7.27 -1.42 10.75
C THR A 9 -6.81 -2.28 9.57
N GLY A 10 -7.72 -2.57 8.64
CA GLY A 10 -7.40 -3.22 7.36
C GLY A 10 -7.17 -4.75 7.42
N PHE A 11 -7.29 -5.38 8.58
CA PHE A 11 -7.14 -6.84 8.72
C PHE A 11 -8.44 -7.57 8.36
N ARG A 12 -8.36 -8.57 7.48
CA ARG A 12 -9.47 -9.48 7.17
C ARG A 12 -9.53 -10.69 8.11
N ASP A 13 -8.36 -11.17 8.53
CA ASP A 13 -8.23 -12.29 9.46
C ASP A 13 -8.46 -11.85 10.91
N ARG A 14 -9.60 -12.24 11.48
CA ARG A 14 -9.96 -11.93 12.87
C ARG A 14 -9.12 -12.72 13.87
N VAL A 15 -8.67 -13.92 13.53
CA VAL A 15 -7.85 -14.76 14.42
C VAL A 15 -6.50 -14.10 14.63
N LEU A 16 -5.89 -13.59 13.54
CA LEU A 16 -4.66 -12.82 13.62
C LEU A 16 -4.81 -11.57 14.50
N VAL A 17 -5.88 -10.78 14.30
CA VAL A 17 -6.13 -9.57 15.11
C VAL A 17 -6.28 -9.91 16.58
N ASN A 18 -7.03 -10.98 16.91
CA ASN A 18 -7.21 -11.42 18.28
C ASN A 18 -5.88 -11.87 18.90
N ARG A 19 -5.03 -12.59 18.15
CA ARG A 19 -3.68 -12.96 18.60
C ARG A 19 -2.84 -11.70 18.88
N LEU A 20 -2.77 -10.76 17.95
CA LEU A 20 -2.01 -9.52 18.13
C LEU A 20 -2.52 -8.70 19.32
N ALA A 21 -3.84 -8.59 19.51
CA ALA A 21 -4.43 -7.91 20.65
C ALA A 21 -4.06 -8.58 21.98
N SER A 22 -4.08 -9.91 22.04
CA SER A 22 -3.61 -10.66 23.21
C SER A 22 -2.13 -10.39 23.52
N LEU A 23 -1.26 -10.35 22.50
CA LEU A 23 0.15 -10.02 22.69
C LEU A 23 0.33 -8.61 23.27
N VAL A 24 -0.42 -7.63 22.77
CA VAL A 24 -0.42 -6.25 23.30
C VAL A 24 -0.81 -6.24 24.78
N HIS A 25 -1.90 -6.91 25.15
CA HIS A 25 -2.35 -7.01 26.54
C HIS A 25 -1.32 -7.70 27.45
N TRP A 26 -0.72 -8.80 27.00
CA TRP A 26 0.31 -9.51 27.77
C TRP A 26 1.58 -8.68 27.96
N MET A 27 1.87 -7.75 27.05
CA MET A 27 2.96 -6.78 27.19
C MET A 27 2.55 -5.50 27.93
N GLY A 28 1.36 -5.48 28.55
CA GLY A 28 0.83 -4.40 29.39
C GLY A 28 0.17 -3.25 28.63
N GLY A 29 0.03 -3.33 27.30
CA GLY A 29 -0.67 -2.32 26.50
C GLY A 29 -2.18 -2.48 26.55
N SER A 30 -2.91 -1.56 25.90
CA SER A 30 -4.37 -1.64 25.76
C SER A 30 -4.80 -1.55 24.30
N VAL A 31 -5.96 -2.13 23.97
CA VAL A 31 -6.51 -2.13 22.61
C VAL A 31 -7.84 -1.38 22.56
N ARG A 32 -7.98 -0.45 21.60
CA ARG A 32 -9.20 0.32 21.34
C ARG A 32 -9.77 -0.02 19.97
N ARG A 33 -11.10 -0.13 19.90
CA ARG A 33 -11.81 -0.40 18.63
C ARG A 33 -11.84 0.84 17.73
N ARG A 34 -12.04 2.01 18.32
CA ARG A 34 -12.12 3.30 17.61
C ARG A 34 -10.73 3.96 17.61
N LEU A 35 -10.55 4.88 16.65
CA LEU A 35 -9.40 5.76 16.61
C LEU A 35 -9.79 7.09 17.28
N ASP A 36 -9.54 7.17 18.58
CA ASP A 36 -9.78 8.33 19.44
C ASP A 36 -8.45 8.98 19.86
N ALA A 37 -8.51 10.03 20.69
CA ALA A 37 -7.35 10.83 21.08
C ALA A 37 -6.36 10.08 22.00
N ASP A 38 -6.79 9.00 22.65
CA ASP A 38 -5.96 8.21 23.55
C ASP A 38 -5.11 7.18 22.81
N VAL A 39 -5.45 6.85 21.56
CA VAL A 39 -4.69 5.91 20.74
C VAL A 39 -3.33 6.50 20.41
N THR A 40 -2.27 5.78 20.77
CA THR A 40 -0.88 6.17 20.46
C THR A 40 -0.37 5.50 19.19
N HIS A 41 -0.85 4.29 18.88
CA HIS A 41 -0.39 3.51 17.73
C HIS A 41 -1.56 2.91 16.94
N LEU A 42 -1.57 3.12 15.62
CA LEU A 42 -2.49 2.47 14.70
C LEU A 42 -1.77 1.34 13.98
N VAL A 43 -2.11 0.09 14.29
CA VAL A 43 -1.57 -1.06 13.55
C VAL A 43 -2.42 -1.31 12.31
N ALA A 44 -1.80 -1.19 11.14
CA ALA A 44 -2.47 -1.25 9.86
C ALA A 44 -1.94 -2.43 9.02
N TYR A 45 -2.85 -3.20 8.42
CA TYR A 45 -2.49 -4.23 7.43
C TYR A 45 -1.95 -3.60 6.13
N ARG A 46 -2.68 -2.60 5.62
CA ARG A 46 -2.25 -1.71 4.52
C ARG A 46 -2.38 -0.26 4.96
N CYS A 47 -1.55 0.62 4.42
CA CYS A 47 -1.64 2.07 4.65
C CYS A 47 -2.78 2.70 3.83
N ALA A 48 -4.01 2.24 4.08
CA ALA A 48 -5.19 2.68 3.36
C ALA A 48 -6.41 2.81 4.29
N GLY A 49 -7.38 3.61 3.86
CA GLY A 49 -8.67 3.77 4.51
C GLY A 49 -8.69 4.86 5.57
N GLU A 50 -9.89 5.08 6.10
CA GLU A 50 -10.24 6.26 6.89
C GLU A 50 -9.42 6.40 8.18
N LYS A 51 -9.17 5.30 8.89
CA LYS A 51 -8.35 5.33 10.12
C LYS A 51 -6.91 5.75 9.83
N VAL A 52 -6.31 5.28 8.73
CA VAL A 52 -4.93 5.63 8.35
C VAL A 52 -4.87 7.10 7.96
N ARG A 53 -5.82 7.57 7.13
CA ARG A 53 -5.92 8.98 6.75
C ARG A 53 -6.11 9.89 7.97
N LYS A 54 -6.98 9.51 8.90
CA LYS A 54 -7.18 10.26 10.14
C LYS A 54 -5.90 10.27 10.99
N ALA A 55 -5.23 9.13 11.18
CA ALA A 55 -3.97 9.09 11.92
C ALA A 55 -2.89 10.00 11.29
N ALA A 56 -2.81 10.03 9.97
CA ALA A 56 -1.86 10.89 9.24
C ALA A 56 -2.18 12.40 9.34
N LEU A 57 -3.46 12.77 9.42
CA LEU A 57 -3.89 14.17 9.44
C LEU A 57 -4.09 14.75 10.85
N THR A 58 -4.21 13.89 11.88
CA THR A 58 -4.44 14.37 13.23
C THR A 58 -3.13 14.92 13.79
N SER A 59 -3.17 16.11 14.40
CA SER A 59 -2.03 16.73 15.10
C SER A 59 -1.56 15.95 16.34
N THR A 60 -2.30 14.93 16.76
CA THR A 60 -1.90 13.98 17.81
C THR A 60 -0.89 12.97 17.26
N ASN A 61 0.12 12.63 18.06
CA ASN A 61 1.23 11.70 17.75
C ASN A 61 0.79 10.23 17.54
N ILE A 62 -0.19 9.97 16.67
CA ILE A 62 -0.61 8.60 16.33
C ILE A 62 0.35 8.04 15.30
N THR A 63 1.14 7.04 15.70
CA THR A 63 2.08 6.40 14.77
C THR A 63 1.41 5.22 14.06
N THR A 64 1.48 5.17 12.73
CA THR A 64 0.98 4.02 11.96
C THR A 64 2.07 2.93 11.87
N MET A 65 1.73 1.73 12.32
CA MET A 65 2.67 0.62 12.56
C MET A 65 2.31 -0.63 11.76
N ASN A 66 3.32 -1.41 11.39
CA ASN A 66 3.15 -2.79 10.91
C ASN A 66 2.87 -3.73 12.10
N ALA A 67 2.14 -4.83 11.86
CA ALA A 67 1.95 -5.89 12.86
C ALA A 67 3.27 -6.47 13.41
N SER A 68 4.34 -6.45 12.61
CA SER A 68 5.68 -6.89 12.97
C SER A 68 6.24 -6.16 14.19
N TRP A 69 5.77 -4.95 14.49
CA TRP A 69 6.09 -4.23 15.73
C TRP A 69 5.71 -5.03 16.98
N ILE A 70 4.46 -5.52 17.03
CA ILE A 70 3.94 -6.30 18.15
C ILE A 70 4.64 -7.65 18.21
N GLU A 71 4.78 -8.32 17.07
CA GLU A 71 5.39 -9.66 17.01
C GLU A 71 6.86 -9.63 17.41
N SER A 72 7.60 -8.62 16.96
CA SER A 72 9.01 -8.45 17.30
C SER A 72 9.20 -8.04 18.76
N ALA A 73 8.35 -7.15 19.27
CA ALA A 73 8.35 -6.79 20.69
C ALA A 73 8.09 -8.01 21.59
N TRP A 74 7.13 -8.86 21.21
CA TRP A 74 6.84 -10.09 21.93
C TRP A 74 8.01 -11.08 21.90
N GLY A 75 8.72 -11.17 20.78
CA GLY A 75 9.90 -12.02 20.63
C GLY A 75 11.06 -11.60 21.54
N LEU A 76 11.27 -10.29 21.73
CA LEU A 76 12.35 -9.74 22.55
C LEU A 76 12.09 -9.78 24.05
N ARG A 77 10.85 -10.05 24.48
CA ARG A 77 10.44 -9.98 25.90
C ARG A 77 11.30 -10.80 26.85
N THR A 78 11.82 -11.94 26.39
CA THR A 78 12.59 -12.87 27.23
C THR A 78 14.06 -12.51 27.27
N SER A 79 14.60 -12.00 26.15
CA SER A 79 16.03 -11.67 26.03
C SER A 79 16.40 -10.30 26.58
N ASN A 80 15.43 -9.37 26.67
CA ASN A 80 15.66 -8.02 27.19
C ASN A 80 14.50 -7.59 28.12
N PRO A 81 14.64 -7.82 29.45
CA PRO A 81 13.59 -7.48 30.43
C PRO A 81 13.26 -5.99 30.53
N PHE A 82 14.19 -5.11 30.14
CA PHE A 82 14.01 -3.65 30.20
C PHE A 82 13.61 -3.05 28.85
N PHE A 83 13.35 -3.88 27.84
CA PHE A 83 13.01 -3.43 26.50
C PHE A 83 11.70 -2.64 26.48
N ASP A 84 11.78 -1.39 26.02
CA ASP A 84 10.60 -0.58 25.72
C ASP A 84 10.31 -0.56 24.22
N SER A 85 9.28 -1.32 23.84
CA SER A 85 8.67 -1.34 22.51
C SER A 85 8.22 0.03 21.96
N THR A 86 8.15 1.07 22.80
CA THR A 86 7.76 2.44 22.41
C THR A 86 8.96 3.36 22.19
N GLU A 87 10.20 2.85 22.34
CA GLU A 87 11.42 3.59 22.01
C GLU A 87 11.43 3.97 20.52
N VAL A 88 11.89 5.20 20.26
CA VAL A 88 11.84 5.83 18.94
C VAL A 88 12.53 4.98 17.87
N GLU A 89 13.71 4.42 18.16
CA GLU A 89 14.45 3.60 17.20
C GLU A 89 13.68 2.32 16.83
N PHE A 90 13.11 1.64 17.82
CA PHE A 90 12.34 0.42 17.60
C PHE A 90 11.03 0.70 16.87
N VAL A 91 10.32 1.76 17.26
CA VAL A 91 9.09 2.21 16.59
C VAL A 91 9.39 2.55 15.12
N ASN A 92 10.43 3.33 14.84
CA ASN A 92 10.77 3.73 13.47
C ASN A 92 11.13 2.53 12.58
N LYS A 93 11.77 1.50 13.13
CA LYS A 93 12.05 0.25 12.40
C LYS A 93 10.78 -0.48 11.93
N HIS A 94 9.68 -0.35 12.66
CA HIS A 94 8.42 -1.06 12.40
C HIS A 94 7.28 -0.16 11.90
N ARG A 95 7.57 1.10 11.56
CA ARG A 95 6.58 2.00 10.92
C ARG A 95 6.05 1.37 9.64
N ALA A 96 4.74 1.50 9.44
CA ALA A 96 4.10 0.98 8.23
C ALA A 96 4.55 1.81 7.03
N LYS A 97 5.03 1.14 5.97
CA LYS A 97 5.37 1.77 4.70
C LYS A 97 4.19 1.72 3.74
N VAL A 98 4.09 2.70 2.84
CA VAL A 98 2.89 2.89 2.01
C VAL A 98 2.48 1.68 1.18
N PHE A 99 3.44 0.91 0.66
CA PHE A 99 3.14 -0.27 -0.15
C PHE A 99 3.13 -1.57 0.63
N GLN A 100 3.20 -1.52 1.97
CA GLN A 100 3.03 -2.70 2.80
C GLN A 100 1.76 -3.47 2.43
N SER A 101 1.93 -4.79 2.19
CA SER A 101 0.84 -5.70 1.83
C SER A 101 0.07 -5.30 0.56
N CYS A 102 0.68 -4.47 -0.29
CA CYS A 102 0.25 -4.18 -1.65
C CYS A 102 1.04 -5.07 -2.63
N CYS A 103 0.35 -5.65 -3.60
CA CYS A 103 0.95 -6.35 -4.72
C CYS A 103 0.61 -5.57 -6.00
N ILE A 104 1.64 -5.02 -6.63
CA ILE A 104 1.51 -4.05 -7.72
C ILE A 104 1.95 -4.69 -9.04
N PHE A 105 1.19 -4.44 -10.09
CA PHE A 105 1.58 -4.75 -11.47
C PHE A 105 1.65 -3.46 -12.29
N PHE A 106 2.71 -3.30 -13.07
CA PHE A 106 2.90 -2.14 -13.94
C PHE A 106 2.59 -2.51 -15.39
N VAL A 107 1.84 -1.63 -16.06
CA VAL A 107 1.39 -1.83 -17.43
C VAL A 107 1.76 -0.59 -18.25
N GLY A 108 2.26 -0.80 -19.46
CA GLY A 108 2.64 0.30 -20.35
C GLY A 108 4.01 0.89 -20.18
N PHE A 109 4.89 0.13 -19.55
CA PHE A 109 6.30 0.47 -19.49
C PHE A 109 7.09 -0.51 -20.37
N PRO A 110 8.11 -0.05 -21.12
CA PRO A 110 8.99 -0.95 -21.83
C PRO A 110 9.66 -1.93 -20.85
N VAL A 111 9.71 -3.22 -21.21
CA VAL A 111 10.12 -4.32 -20.30
C VAL A 111 11.52 -4.11 -19.69
N HIS A 112 12.39 -3.42 -20.42
CA HIS A 112 13.77 -3.14 -20.02
C HIS A 112 14.03 -1.65 -19.76
N SER A 113 12.99 -0.83 -19.55
CA SER A 113 13.19 0.58 -19.22
C SER A 113 13.77 0.74 -17.81
N GLN A 114 14.66 1.73 -17.67
CA GLN A 114 15.21 2.14 -16.39
C GLN A 114 14.10 2.63 -15.45
N THR A 115 13.11 3.36 -15.97
CA THR A 115 11.92 3.81 -15.22
C THR A 115 11.16 2.65 -14.58
N LEU A 116 10.88 1.57 -15.33
CA LEU A 116 10.17 0.42 -14.78
C LEU A 116 10.98 -0.26 -13.67
N LYS A 117 12.30 -0.33 -13.82
CA LYS A 117 13.20 -0.87 -12.80
C LYS A 117 13.13 -0.03 -11.53
N GLU A 118 13.25 1.29 -11.64
CA GLU A 118 13.17 2.23 -10.50
C GLU A 118 11.82 2.13 -9.79
N LEU A 119 10.71 2.12 -10.51
CA LEU A 119 9.38 1.95 -9.93
C LEU A 119 9.25 0.64 -9.15
N ARG A 120 9.79 -0.46 -9.70
CA ARG A 120 9.80 -1.78 -9.04
C ARG A 120 10.66 -1.79 -7.79
N ASP A 121 11.79 -1.09 -7.80
CA ASP A 121 12.68 -0.99 -6.65
C ASP A 121 12.06 -0.15 -5.53
N LEU A 122 11.40 0.97 -5.87
CA LEU A 122 10.61 1.77 -4.91
C LEU A 122 9.46 0.96 -4.28
N VAL A 123 8.76 0.12 -5.06
CA VAL A 123 7.74 -0.78 -4.49
C VAL A 123 8.34 -1.66 -3.39
N ARG A 124 9.49 -2.27 -3.65
CA ARG A 124 10.17 -3.16 -2.69
C ARG A 124 10.71 -2.40 -1.50
N GLU A 125 11.33 -1.25 -1.73
CA GLU A 125 11.85 -0.37 -0.68
C GLU A 125 10.75 0.07 0.30
N HIS A 126 9.53 0.28 -0.21
CA HIS A 126 8.36 0.63 0.59
C HIS A 126 7.49 -0.58 0.98
N ASN A 127 8.11 -1.76 1.11
CA ASN A 127 7.54 -3.03 1.61
C ASN A 127 6.36 -3.59 0.79
N GLY A 128 6.25 -3.20 -0.48
CA GLY A 128 5.34 -3.82 -1.44
C GLY A 128 5.94 -5.01 -2.17
N SER A 129 5.06 -5.76 -2.83
CA SER A 129 5.45 -6.86 -3.72
C SER A 129 5.02 -6.57 -5.15
N LEU A 130 5.65 -7.27 -6.09
CA LEU A 130 5.33 -7.18 -7.50
C LEU A 130 4.61 -8.45 -7.95
N ALA A 131 3.51 -8.28 -8.66
CA ALA A 131 2.82 -9.39 -9.30
C ALA A 131 3.61 -9.86 -10.53
N LYS A 132 3.50 -11.15 -10.83
CA LYS A 132 4.12 -11.73 -12.04
C LYS A 132 3.25 -11.53 -13.28
N SER A 133 1.93 -11.47 -13.10
CA SER A 133 0.96 -11.28 -14.17
C SER A 133 -0.32 -10.63 -13.64
N LEU A 134 -1.18 -10.21 -14.55
CA LEU A 134 -2.52 -9.71 -14.27
C LEU A 134 -3.43 -10.76 -13.63
N CYS A 135 -3.09 -12.06 -13.69
CA CYS A 135 -3.85 -13.14 -13.06
C CYS A 135 -3.36 -13.50 -11.65
N ASP A 136 -2.34 -12.81 -11.10
CA ASP A 136 -1.88 -13.08 -9.73
C ASP A 136 -3.04 -12.81 -8.74
N GLU A 137 -3.37 -13.82 -7.92
CA GLU A 137 -4.42 -13.74 -6.91
C GLU A 137 -4.11 -12.71 -5.82
N ARG A 138 -2.82 -12.47 -5.57
CA ARG A 138 -2.37 -11.49 -4.59
C ARG A 138 -2.43 -10.08 -5.13
N LEU A 139 -2.64 -9.88 -6.44
CA LEU A 139 -2.68 -8.58 -7.09
C LEU A 139 -3.67 -7.64 -6.39
N THR A 140 -3.21 -6.43 -6.06
CA THR A 140 -4.00 -5.44 -5.33
C THR A 140 -4.16 -4.12 -6.06
N HIS A 141 -3.21 -3.76 -6.92
CA HIS A 141 -3.26 -2.56 -7.75
C HIS A 141 -2.60 -2.84 -9.09
N VAL A 142 -3.19 -2.29 -10.16
CA VAL A 142 -2.54 -2.17 -11.46
C VAL A 142 -2.21 -0.71 -11.69
N ILE A 143 -0.98 -0.41 -12.10
CA ILE A 143 -0.52 0.95 -12.38
C ILE A 143 -0.19 1.05 -13.87
N VAL A 144 -0.87 1.93 -14.56
CA VAL A 144 -0.73 2.14 -15.99
C VAL A 144 0.12 3.38 -16.24
N SER A 145 1.06 3.28 -17.17
CA SER A 145 1.87 4.40 -17.65
C SER A 145 0.99 5.51 -18.24
N ASP A 146 1.44 6.75 -18.11
CA ASP A 146 0.74 7.89 -18.72
C ASP A 146 0.85 7.87 -20.25
N GLU A 147 1.93 7.27 -20.78
CA GLU A 147 2.18 7.06 -22.20
C GLU A 147 1.32 5.93 -22.79
N TRP A 148 0.59 5.19 -21.96
CA TRP A 148 -0.32 4.16 -22.45
C TRP A 148 -1.49 4.80 -23.20
N THR A 149 -1.38 4.81 -24.52
CA THR A 149 -2.50 5.04 -25.42
C THR A 149 -3.05 3.66 -25.79
N ALA A 150 -4.26 3.33 -25.33
CA ALA A 150 -4.99 2.31 -26.06
C ALA A 150 -5.16 2.89 -27.47
N THR A 151 -4.67 2.16 -28.46
CA THR A 151 -4.53 2.60 -29.86
C THR A 151 -5.64 3.54 -30.35
N PRO A 152 -5.31 4.60 -31.12
CA PRO A 152 -6.30 5.50 -31.70
C PRO A 152 -7.18 4.69 -32.67
N GLY A 153 -8.39 4.34 -32.22
CA GLY A 153 -9.36 3.56 -33.00
C GLY A 153 -9.98 2.36 -32.30
N SER A 154 -9.56 1.96 -31.09
CA SER A 154 -10.28 0.91 -30.36
C SER A 154 -11.55 1.47 -29.69
N PRO A 155 -12.72 0.83 -29.81
CA PRO A 155 -13.96 1.23 -29.12
C PRO A 155 -13.92 0.95 -27.60
N VAL A 156 -12.75 0.61 -27.06
CA VAL A 156 -12.61 0.07 -25.72
C VAL A 156 -12.49 1.13 -24.63
N LEU A 157 -12.11 2.36 -24.99
CA LEU A 157 -11.96 3.47 -24.05
C LEU A 157 -12.68 4.74 -24.52
N LYS A 158 -13.95 4.63 -24.91
CA LYS A 158 -14.83 5.81 -24.95
C LYS A 158 -15.27 6.29 -23.55
N ASP A 159 -15.09 5.46 -22.51
CA ASP A 159 -15.58 5.77 -21.15
C ASP A 159 -14.50 6.19 -20.13
N ILE A 160 -13.24 6.39 -20.53
CA ILE A 160 -12.25 7.06 -19.64
C ILE A 160 -12.28 8.58 -19.84
N SER A 161 -12.83 9.04 -20.96
CA SER A 161 -12.93 10.46 -21.32
C SER A 161 -13.87 11.28 -20.44
N ASP A 162 -14.81 10.64 -19.74
CA ASP A 162 -15.68 11.30 -18.75
C ASP A 162 -14.95 11.64 -17.43
N LEU A 163 -13.70 11.19 -17.27
CA LEU A 163 -12.85 11.48 -16.11
C LEU A 163 -11.66 12.40 -16.47
N ILE A 164 -11.64 12.99 -17.67
CA ILE A 164 -10.54 13.84 -18.15
C ILE A 164 -10.84 15.33 -17.91
N VAL A 165 -9.89 16.02 -17.28
CA VAL A 165 -9.50 17.36 -17.72
C VAL A 165 -8.05 17.29 -18.21
N ASN A 166 -7.85 17.89 -19.38
CA ASN A 166 -6.78 17.74 -20.37
C ASN A 166 -5.33 17.88 -19.89
N SER A 167 -4.43 17.17 -20.58
CA SER A 167 -3.37 17.81 -21.36
C SER A 167 -2.77 16.83 -22.39
N ALA A 168 -2.37 17.35 -23.55
CA ALA A 168 -2.05 16.62 -24.77
C ALA A 168 -0.55 16.39 -25.00
N ASN A 169 -0.29 15.41 -25.87
CA ASN A 169 0.94 15.08 -26.63
C ASN A 169 1.95 14.11 -25.98
N ALA A 170 2.07 12.90 -26.56
CA ALA A 170 3.34 12.19 -26.77
C ALA A 170 3.15 11.00 -27.74
N ALA A 171 4.26 10.63 -28.41
CA ALA A 171 4.36 9.80 -29.61
C ALA A 171 3.95 8.32 -29.46
N VAL A 172 3.43 7.74 -30.55
CA VAL A 172 2.95 6.35 -30.63
C VAL A 172 4.10 5.41 -31.01
N GLN A 173 4.35 4.39 -30.17
CA GLN A 173 5.25 3.28 -30.47
C GLN A 173 4.40 2.05 -30.83
N GLU A 174 4.56 1.52 -32.05
CA GLU A 174 3.74 0.45 -32.61
C GLU A 174 3.94 -0.88 -31.87
N PHE A 175 2.95 -1.27 -31.06
CA PHE A 175 2.76 -2.65 -30.61
C PHE A 175 1.99 -3.43 -31.70
N SER A 176 2.32 -4.72 -31.90
CA SER A 176 1.48 -5.65 -32.65
C SER A 176 0.04 -5.58 -32.13
N THR A 177 -0.92 -5.37 -33.03
CA THR A 177 -2.34 -5.10 -32.73
C THR A 177 -2.98 -6.20 -31.88
N ASP A 178 -2.55 -7.45 -32.04
CA ASP A 178 -3.07 -8.62 -31.34
C ASP A 178 -2.67 -8.64 -29.84
N VAL A 179 -1.39 -8.32 -29.55
CA VAL A 179 -0.87 -8.25 -28.17
C VAL A 179 -1.52 -7.11 -27.40
N ALA A 180 -1.74 -5.97 -28.05
CA ALA A 180 -2.43 -4.82 -27.45
C ALA A 180 -3.90 -5.14 -27.14
N GLN A 181 -4.60 -5.86 -28.03
CA GLN A 181 -5.98 -6.28 -27.82
C GLN A 181 -6.11 -7.27 -26.66
N GLN A 182 -5.23 -8.28 -26.61
CA GLN A 182 -5.25 -9.27 -25.52
C GLN A 182 -5.01 -8.62 -24.16
N LEU A 183 -4.02 -7.73 -24.05
CA LEU A 183 -3.72 -7.04 -22.80
C LEU A 183 -4.85 -6.08 -22.38
N CYS A 184 -5.55 -5.44 -23.33
CA CYS A 184 -6.75 -4.66 -23.02
C CYS A 184 -7.89 -5.53 -22.48
N SER A 185 -8.06 -6.74 -23.01
CA SER A 185 -9.05 -7.70 -22.49
C SER A 185 -8.71 -8.13 -21.07
N GLU A 186 -7.45 -8.48 -20.81
CA GLU A 186 -7.00 -8.85 -19.45
C GLU A 186 -7.16 -7.71 -18.45
N LEU A 187 -6.86 -6.47 -18.85
CA LEU A 187 -7.07 -5.29 -18.00
C LEU A 187 -8.53 -5.06 -17.64
N ARG A 188 -9.45 -5.28 -18.60
CA ARG A 188 -10.89 -5.17 -18.34
C ARG A 188 -11.36 -6.20 -17.33
N GLU A 189 -10.95 -7.46 -17.50
CA GLU A 189 -11.26 -8.52 -16.54
C GLU A 189 -10.70 -8.20 -15.14
N VAL A 190 -9.47 -7.69 -15.08
CA VAL A 190 -8.84 -7.32 -13.80
C VAL A 190 -9.49 -6.10 -13.15
N SER A 191 -10.00 -5.14 -13.92
CA SER A 191 -10.57 -3.90 -13.36
C SER A 191 -11.83 -4.15 -12.53
N PHE A 192 -12.55 -5.25 -12.78
CA PHE A 192 -13.68 -5.68 -11.94
C PHE A 192 -13.28 -6.10 -10.52
N ARG A 193 -12.02 -6.53 -10.32
CA ARG A 193 -11.53 -7.05 -9.03
C ARG A 193 -10.48 -6.18 -8.36
N VAL A 194 -9.70 -5.43 -9.14
CA VAL A 194 -8.53 -4.68 -8.68
C VAL A 194 -8.56 -3.28 -9.31
N PRO A 195 -8.30 -2.23 -8.53
CA PRO A 195 -8.21 -0.88 -9.08
C PRO A 195 -7.08 -0.76 -10.11
N VAL A 196 -7.42 -0.18 -11.26
CA VAL A 196 -6.48 0.25 -12.31
C VAL A 196 -6.23 1.74 -12.14
N LEU A 197 -4.99 2.13 -11.90
CA LEU A 197 -4.58 3.45 -11.43
C LEU A 197 -3.53 4.07 -12.37
N ARG A 198 -3.46 5.40 -12.39
CA ARG A 198 -2.40 6.15 -13.08
C ARG A 198 -1.14 6.25 -12.23
N LEU A 199 -0.02 6.60 -12.87
CA LEU A 199 1.27 6.73 -12.21
C LEU A 199 1.27 7.84 -11.14
N ASP A 200 0.45 8.88 -11.30
CA ASP A 200 0.19 9.90 -10.27
C ASP A 200 -0.15 9.34 -8.90
N TRP A 201 -0.97 8.28 -8.84
CA TRP A 201 -1.35 7.68 -7.57
C TRP A 201 -0.14 7.08 -6.86
N PHE A 202 0.79 6.50 -7.61
CA PHE A 202 2.03 5.92 -7.09
C PHE A 202 2.87 6.98 -6.40
N TRP A 203 3.11 8.11 -7.08
CA TRP A 203 3.91 9.20 -6.55
C TRP A 203 3.24 9.91 -5.39
N LYS A 204 1.92 10.16 -5.46
CA LYS A 204 1.15 10.71 -4.33
C LYS A 204 1.21 9.80 -3.11
N SER A 205 1.15 8.48 -3.31
CA SER A 205 1.28 7.50 -2.23
C SER A 205 2.65 7.59 -1.55
N LEU A 206 3.73 7.68 -2.33
CA LEU A 206 5.07 7.89 -1.80
C LEU A 206 5.18 9.22 -1.05
N GLN A 207 4.68 10.32 -1.61
CA GLN A 207 4.67 11.64 -0.96
C GLN A 207 3.92 11.64 0.39
N CYS A 208 2.76 10.98 0.47
CA CYS A 208 2.02 10.84 1.72
C CYS A 208 2.81 10.08 2.80
N THR A 209 3.74 9.19 2.41
CA THR A 209 4.66 8.55 3.36
C THR A 209 5.51 9.60 4.06
N TYR A 210 6.02 10.59 3.33
CA TYR A 210 6.88 11.66 3.86
C TYR A 210 6.12 12.72 4.66
N ILE A 211 4.80 12.86 4.48
CA ILE A 211 3.96 13.75 5.30
C ILE A 211 3.63 13.13 6.66
N CYS A 212 3.72 11.80 6.78
CA CYS A 212 3.51 11.06 8.04
C CYS A 212 4.79 10.88 8.87
N HIS A 213 5.89 11.52 8.47
CA HIS A 213 7.20 11.49 9.12
C HIS A 213 7.50 12.79 9.86
#